data_AF-A0A7V9EJ56-F1
#
_entry.id   AF-A0A7V9EJ56-F1
#
_cell.length_a   1.000
_cell.length_b   1.000
_cell.length_c   1.000
_cell.angle_alpha   90.00
_cell.angle_beta   90.00
_cell.angle_gamma   90.00
#
_symmetry.space_group_name_H-M   'P 1'
#
loop_
_entity.id
_entity.type
_entity.pdbx_description
1 polymer ?
#
loop_
_entity_poly.entity_id
_entity_poly.type
_entity_poly.pdbx_seq_one_letter_code
_entity_poly.pdbx_strand_id
1 'polypeptide(L)'
;MMALYVACTLGLVTLAALNGNLGPVSFSLGFAFTAFMVVGALIVARQPGNLVGWNFSAVGLLAATGVLAQEYSQYTFATRPGSLPGGLFAAWLLTWYWFSLLGLILVFPLLLFPTGRLLSPRWRPLAWLTALSLTVITVLGAVNPTIKLQDINYSVANPVGIEAVGNVEESPVGAALFVVFGVASVGAVASLVIRFRRSRGEERQQLKWFTFAGALLLILPLSDFIPLAESLLGDFLFGVVVALPPVAAGIAILRYRLYDIDLIINRTLVYGALTAVLGRFTSPS
;
A
#
# COMPACT_ATOMS: atom_id res chain seq x y z
N MET A 1 1.81 -10.08 -10.82
CA MET A 1 2.27 -9.15 -9.76
C MET A 1 3.46 -9.70 -8.97
N MET A 2 3.39 -10.88 -8.35
CA MET A 2 4.52 -11.39 -7.53
C MET A 2 5.84 -11.52 -8.31
N ALA A 3 5.81 -12.12 -9.51
CA ALA A 3 7.02 -12.24 -10.34
C ALA A 3 7.62 -10.88 -10.70
N LEU A 4 6.78 -9.88 -11.03
CA LEU A 4 7.22 -8.53 -11.34
C LEU A 4 7.83 -7.85 -10.11
N TYR A 5 7.19 -8.01 -8.94
CA TYR A 5 7.74 -7.50 -7.68
C TYR A 5 9.11 -8.10 -7.38
N VAL A 6 9.29 -9.42 -7.50
CA VAL A 6 10.59 -10.09 -7.31
C VAL A 6 11.63 -9.55 -8.27
N ALA A 7 11.29 -9.37 -9.55
CA ALA A 7 12.20 -8.77 -10.52
C ALA A 7 12.60 -7.34 -10.14
N CYS A 8 11.64 -6.51 -9.72
CA CYS A 8 11.91 -5.15 -9.24
C CYS A 8 12.83 -5.16 -8.00
N THR A 9 12.57 -6.03 -7.03
CA THR A 9 13.37 -6.13 -5.80
C THR A 9 14.79 -6.63 -6.08
N LEU A 10 14.97 -7.57 -7.00
CA LEU A 10 16.31 -8.03 -7.40
C LEU A 10 17.09 -6.91 -8.11
N GLY A 11 16.45 -6.18 -9.02
CA GLY A 11 17.06 -5.02 -9.66
C GLY A 11 17.43 -3.94 -8.65
N LEU A 12 16.54 -3.68 -7.69
CA LEU A 12 16.72 -2.72 -6.61
C LEU A 12 17.95 -3.09 -5.77
N VAL A 13 18.03 -4.31 -5.25
CA VAL A 13 19.14 -4.77 -4.41
C VAL A 13 20.46 -4.71 -5.19
N THR A 14 20.44 -5.07 -6.46
CA THR A 14 21.63 -5.01 -7.32
C THR A 14 22.13 -3.58 -7.49
N LEU A 15 21.24 -2.63 -7.82
CA LEU A 15 21.60 -1.23 -8.02
C LEU A 15 22.01 -0.56 -6.70
N ALA A 16 21.31 -0.84 -5.60
CA ALA A 16 21.69 -0.37 -4.27
C ALA A 16 23.09 -0.86 -3.88
N ALA A 17 23.42 -2.13 -4.16
CA ALA A 17 24.78 -2.64 -3.95
C ALA A 17 25.83 -1.90 -4.80
N LEU A 18 25.51 -1.64 -6.07
CA LEU A 18 26.41 -0.93 -6.98
C LEU A 18 26.58 0.56 -6.63
N ASN A 19 25.54 1.20 -6.10
CA ASN A 19 25.55 2.57 -5.60
C ASN A 19 26.23 2.69 -4.23
N GLY A 20 26.51 1.58 -3.55
CA GLY A 20 26.97 1.59 -2.16
C GLY A 20 25.88 2.02 -1.17
N ASN A 21 24.61 1.91 -1.55
CA ASN A 21 23.44 2.38 -0.79
C ASN A 21 22.69 1.23 -0.08
N LEU A 22 23.40 0.15 0.30
CA LEU A 22 22.86 -0.91 1.16
C LEU A 22 22.78 -0.43 2.61
N GLY A 23 21.98 0.61 2.82
CA GLY A 23 21.73 1.23 4.10
C GLY A 23 20.56 0.58 4.85
N PRO A 24 20.50 0.75 6.18
CA PRO A 24 19.41 0.25 7.04
C PRO A 24 18.02 0.74 6.59
N VAL A 25 17.89 2.01 6.21
CA VAL A 25 16.66 2.61 5.65
C VAL A 25 16.12 1.79 4.48
N SER A 26 16.99 1.43 3.52
CA SER A 26 16.63 0.66 2.32
C SER A 26 16.11 -0.73 2.68
N PHE A 27 16.73 -1.39 3.66
CA PHE A 27 16.26 -2.67 4.18
C PHE A 27 14.90 -2.55 4.88
N SER A 28 14.70 -1.51 5.69
CA SER A 28 13.45 -1.29 6.43
C SER A 28 12.26 -1.02 5.51
N LEU A 29 12.43 -0.14 4.51
CA LEU A 29 11.41 0.13 3.49
C LEU A 29 11.15 -1.13 2.64
N GLY A 30 12.22 -1.82 2.23
CA GLY A 30 12.11 -3.08 1.50
C GLY A 30 11.30 -4.13 2.26
N PHE A 31 11.58 -4.30 3.56
CA PHE A 31 10.84 -5.19 4.45
C PHE A 31 9.35 -4.81 4.53
N ALA A 32 9.07 -3.52 4.76
CA ALA A 32 7.70 -3.03 4.90
C ALA A 32 6.87 -3.26 3.62
N PHE A 33 7.39 -2.89 2.46
CA PHE A 33 6.68 -3.06 1.19
C PHE A 33 6.63 -4.53 0.73
N THR A 34 7.59 -5.36 1.15
CA THR A 34 7.51 -6.82 0.99
C THR A 34 6.31 -7.37 1.77
N ALA A 35 6.08 -6.89 3.00
CA ALA A 35 4.92 -7.31 3.79
C ALA A 35 3.60 -6.95 3.08
N PHE A 36 3.49 -5.74 2.52
CA PHE A 36 2.34 -5.36 1.68
C PHE A 36 2.16 -6.32 0.50
N MET A 37 3.23 -6.59 -0.25
CA MET A 37 3.15 -7.45 -1.44
C MET A 37 2.77 -8.90 -1.09
N VAL A 38 3.43 -9.49 -0.09
CA VAL A 38 3.21 -10.88 0.32
C VAL A 38 1.81 -11.06 0.89
N VAL A 39 1.40 -10.19 1.82
CA VAL A 39 0.05 -10.28 2.39
C VAL A 39 -1.01 -10.00 1.33
N GLY A 40 -0.82 -9.00 0.49
CA GLY A 40 -1.71 -8.70 -0.63
C GLY A 40 -1.91 -9.90 -1.54
N ALA A 41 -0.81 -10.53 -1.98
CA ALA A 41 -0.84 -11.71 -2.83
C ALA A 41 -1.52 -12.91 -2.16
N LEU A 42 -1.27 -13.14 -0.86
CA LEU A 42 -1.94 -14.20 -0.10
C LEU A 42 -3.45 -13.97 0.01
N ILE A 43 -3.87 -12.73 0.25
CA ILE A 43 -5.30 -12.36 0.27
C ILE A 43 -5.91 -12.57 -1.11
N VAL A 44 -5.27 -12.15 -2.19
CA VAL A 44 -5.78 -12.35 -3.57
C VAL A 44 -5.88 -13.84 -3.89
N ALA A 45 -4.89 -14.65 -3.51
CA ALA A 45 -4.87 -16.09 -3.78
C ALA A 45 -6.00 -16.83 -3.06
N ARG A 46 -6.34 -16.44 -1.83
CA ARG A 46 -7.42 -17.09 -1.05
C ARG A 46 -8.79 -16.43 -1.20
N GLN A 47 -8.82 -15.15 -1.54
CA GLN A 47 -10.04 -14.33 -1.63
C GLN A 47 -9.92 -13.34 -2.81
N PRO A 48 -10.00 -13.81 -4.08
CA PRO A 48 -9.78 -12.97 -5.26
C PRO A 48 -10.77 -11.80 -5.38
N GLY A 49 -11.96 -11.92 -4.78
CA GLY A 49 -12.95 -10.84 -4.72
C GLY A 49 -12.72 -9.79 -3.62
N ASN A 50 -11.68 -9.93 -2.78
CA ASN A 50 -11.37 -8.98 -1.73
C ASN A 50 -10.38 -7.92 -2.24
N LEU A 51 -10.89 -6.70 -2.47
CA LEU A 51 -10.09 -5.58 -3.01
C LEU A 51 -8.95 -5.13 -2.08
N VAL A 52 -8.96 -5.48 -0.80
CA VAL A 52 -7.82 -5.20 0.10
C VAL A 52 -6.55 -5.90 -0.38
N GLY A 53 -6.65 -7.15 -0.85
CA GLY A 53 -5.50 -7.90 -1.33
C GLY A 53 -4.88 -7.27 -2.59
N TRP A 54 -5.72 -6.82 -3.52
CA TRP A 54 -5.30 -6.11 -4.72
C TRP A 54 -4.66 -4.77 -4.39
N ASN A 55 -5.25 -4.01 -3.46
CA ASN A 55 -4.68 -2.75 -3.00
C ASN A 55 -3.28 -2.95 -2.38
N PHE A 56 -3.12 -3.88 -1.43
CA PHE A 56 -1.81 -4.14 -0.83
C PHE A 56 -0.77 -4.66 -1.83
N SER A 57 -1.19 -5.47 -2.81
CA SER A 57 -0.30 -5.89 -3.89
C SER A 57 0.14 -4.70 -4.75
N ALA A 58 -0.77 -3.77 -5.03
CA ALA A 58 -0.46 -2.53 -5.75
C ALA A 58 0.49 -1.62 -4.95
N VAL A 59 0.30 -1.49 -3.63
CA VAL A 59 1.23 -0.75 -2.74
C VAL A 59 2.64 -1.33 -2.86
N GLY A 60 2.80 -2.63 -2.63
CA GLY A 60 4.11 -3.28 -2.67
C GLY A 60 4.79 -3.13 -4.03
N LEU A 61 4.06 -3.36 -5.12
CA LEU A 61 4.59 -3.25 -6.47
C LEU A 61 4.96 -1.82 -6.87
N LEU A 62 4.09 -0.84 -6.57
CA LEU A 62 4.34 0.56 -6.86
C LEU A 62 5.55 1.08 -6.07
N ALA A 63 5.64 0.73 -4.79
CA ALA A 63 6.77 1.10 -3.96
C ALA A 63 8.08 0.48 -4.46
N ALA A 64 8.10 -0.82 -4.77
CA ALA A 64 9.30 -1.46 -5.32
C ALA A 64 9.74 -0.84 -6.65
N THR A 65 8.79 -0.45 -7.50
CA THR A 65 9.07 0.24 -8.77
C THR A 65 9.65 1.64 -8.53
N GLY A 66 9.10 2.38 -7.57
CA GLY A 66 9.59 3.71 -7.19
C GLY A 66 11.01 3.68 -6.64
N VAL A 67 11.28 2.81 -5.67
CA VAL A 67 12.63 2.71 -5.08
C VAL A 67 13.63 2.15 -6.11
N LEU A 68 13.22 1.21 -6.98
CA LEU A 68 14.06 0.77 -8.09
C LEU A 68 14.42 1.94 -9.01
N ALA A 69 13.46 2.80 -9.35
CA ALA A 69 13.70 3.98 -10.18
C ALA A 69 14.65 4.98 -9.49
N GLN A 70 14.60 5.08 -8.16
CA GLN A 70 15.50 5.90 -7.37
C GLN A 70 16.94 5.41 -7.53
N GLU A 71 17.19 4.14 -7.23
CA GLU A 71 18.52 3.54 -7.36
C GLU A 71 19.04 3.55 -8.80
N TYR A 72 18.15 3.38 -9.79
CA TYR A 72 18.51 3.45 -11.20
C TYR A 72 18.90 4.88 -11.61
N SER A 73 18.12 5.88 -11.22
CA SER A 73 18.42 7.29 -11.46
C SER A 73 19.77 7.66 -10.83
N GLN A 74 19.98 7.30 -9.56
CA GLN A 74 21.24 7.53 -8.85
C GLN A 74 22.42 6.86 -9.56
N TYR A 75 22.27 5.60 -10.01
CA TYR A 75 23.34 4.91 -10.73
C TYR A 75 23.74 5.63 -12.01
N THR A 76 22.74 6.10 -12.79
CA THR A 76 22.98 6.74 -14.09
C THR A 76 23.44 8.19 -14.04
N PHE A 77 23.21 8.91 -12.94
CA PHE A 77 23.59 10.32 -12.79
C PHE A 77 24.72 10.56 -11.79
N ALA A 78 24.86 9.73 -10.74
CA ALA A 78 25.87 9.89 -9.69
C ALA A 78 26.96 8.82 -9.78
N THR A 79 26.59 7.54 -9.69
CA THR A 79 27.57 6.44 -9.52
C THR A 79 28.39 6.17 -10.77
N ARG A 80 27.71 6.07 -11.92
CA ARG A 80 28.34 5.92 -13.24
C ARG A 80 27.59 6.77 -14.27
N PRO A 81 27.88 8.08 -14.34
CA PRO A 81 27.21 9.02 -15.23
C PRO A 81 27.16 8.53 -16.68
N GLY A 82 25.96 8.47 -17.27
CA GLY A 82 25.75 8.10 -18.67
C GLY A 82 25.98 6.62 -19.02
N SER A 83 26.19 5.75 -18.03
CA SER A 83 26.47 4.32 -18.26
C SER A 83 25.29 3.51 -18.79
N LEU A 84 24.06 3.89 -18.43
CA LEU A 84 22.82 3.24 -18.89
C LEU A 84 21.82 4.29 -19.38
N PRO A 85 21.02 3.97 -20.41
CA PRO A 85 19.97 4.86 -20.90
C PRO A 85 18.79 4.92 -19.92
N GLY A 86 17.91 5.92 -20.06
CA GLY A 86 16.64 5.97 -19.32
C GLY A 86 16.72 6.46 -17.88
N GLY A 87 17.87 6.96 -17.42
CA GLY A 87 18.00 7.60 -16.10
C GLY A 87 16.99 8.71 -15.85
N LEU A 88 16.73 9.54 -16.88
CA LEU A 88 15.75 10.62 -16.82
C LEU A 88 14.31 10.11 -16.66
N PHE A 89 13.97 8.97 -17.27
CA PHE A 89 12.65 8.35 -17.11
C PHE A 89 12.47 7.82 -15.68
N ALA A 90 13.53 7.22 -15.12
CA ALA A 90 13.52 6.79 -13.73
C ALA A 90 13.35 7.98 -12.77
N ALA A 91 14.11 9.06 -12.99
CA ALA A 91 13.97 10.31 -12.23
C ALA A 91 12.56 10.94 -12.38
N TRP A 92 11.97 10.89 -13.58
CA TRP A 92 10.61 11.35 -13.84
C TRP A 92 9.57 10.55 -13.04
N LEU A 93 9.71 9.22 -12.93
CA LEU A 93 8.80 8.40 -12.13
C LEU A 93 8.81 8.80 -10.65
N LEU A 94 9.96 9.22 -10.14
CA LEU A 94 10.11 9.68 -8.76
C LEU A 94 9.31 10.94 -8.44
N THR A 95 9.00 11.77 -9.44
CA THR A 95 8.29 13.04 -9.20
C THR A 95 6.82 12.84 -8.85
N TRP A 96 6.24 11.66 -9.14
CA TRP A 96 4.79 11.46 -8.99
C TRP A 96 4.34 10.14 -8.35
N TYR A 97 5.18 9.08 -8.34
CA TYR A 97 4.73 7.76 -7.83
C TYR A 97 4.24 7.80 -6.38
N TRP A 98 4.86 8.66 -5.55
CA TRP A 98 4.55 8.83 -4.13
C TRP A 98 3.11 9.31 -3.91
N PHE A 99 2.59 10.22 -4.74
CA PHE A 99 1.23 10.72 -4.59
C PHE A 99 0.19 9.60 -4.76
N SER A 100 0.43 8.70 -5.71
CA SER A 100 -0.40 7.51 -5.91
C SER A 100 -0.31 6.56 -4.71
N LEU A 101 0.87 6.39 -4.14
CA LEU A 101 1.12 5.53 -2.98
C LEU A 101 0.34 6.00 -1.74
N LEU A 102 0.22 7.31 -1.51
CA LEU A 102 -0.49 7.90 -0.37
C LEU A 102 -1.95 7.42 -0.26
N GLY A 103 -2.70 7.43 -1.36
CA GLY A 103 -4.09 6.96 -1.34
C GLY A 103 -4.23 5.47 -1.09
N LEU A 104 -3.33 4.69 -1.69
CA LEU A 104 -3.32 3.23 -1.56
C LEU A 104 -3.00 2.78 -0.13
N ILE A 105 -2.22 3.56 0.62
CA ILE A 105 -1.88 3.26 2.02
C ILE A 105 -2.88 3.89 3.00
N LEU A 106 -3.20 5.17 2.84
CA LEU A 106 -3.91 5.94 3.88
C LEU A 106 -5.43 5.92 3.76
N VAL A 107 -5.98 5.68 2.56
CA VAL A 107 -7.42 5.86 2.31
C VAL A 107 -8.09 4.55 1.94
N PHE A 108 -7.67 3.91 0.85
CA PHE A 108 -8.35 2.73 0.34
C PHE A 108 -8.38 1.54 1.32
N PRO A 109 -7.35 1.25 2.13
CA PRO A 109 -7.41 0.20 3.13
C PRO A 109 -8.51 0.49 4.16
N LEU A 110 -8.63 1.73 4.64
CA LEU A 110 -9.66 2.12 5.62
C LEU A 110 -11.08 2.02 5.04
N LEU A 111 -11.26 2.30 3.75
CA LEU A 111 -12.55 2.22 3.06
C LEU A 111 -12.99 0.78 2.76
N LEU A 112 -12.04 -0.09 2.44
CA LEU A 112 -12.31 -1.44 1.94
C LEU A 112 -12.26 -2.51 3.05
N PHE A 113 -11.43 -2.32 4.07
CA PHE A 113 -11.19 -3.32 5.12
C PHE A 113 -12.43 -3.55 6.01
N PRO A 114 -12.74 -4.81 6.40
CA PRO A 114 -12.03 -6.06 6.08
C PRO A 114 -12.54 -6.78 4.82
N THR A 115 -13.74 -6.45 4.38
CA THR A 115 -14.50 -7.23 3.40
C THR A 115 -14.09 -7.00 1.95
N GLY A 116 -13.22 -6.02 1.67
CA GLY A 116 -12.87 -5.61 0.32
C GLY A 116 -13.96 -4.81 -0.37
N ARG A 117 -14.95 -4.30 0.39
CA ARG A 117 -16.07 -3.53 -0.14
C ARG A 117 -16.28 -2.26 0.68
N LEU A 118 -16.80 -1.23 0.03
CA LEU A 118 -17.24 -0.02 0.69
C LEU A 118 -18.40 -0.31 1.65
N LEU A 119 -18.54 0.49 2.70
CA LEU A 119 -19.52 0.26 3.76
C LEU A 119 -20.96 0.34 3.23
N SER A 120 -21.20 1.22 2.25
CA SER A 120 -22.45 1.36 1.51
C SER A 120 -22.20 2.16 0.23
N PRO A 121 -23.15 2.21 -0.73
CA PRO A 121 -22.99 3.00 -1.96
C PRO A 121 -22.73 4.50 -1.72
N ARG A 122 -23.12 5.04 -0.56
CA ARG A 122 -22.91 6.45 -0.17
C ARG A 122 -21.43 6.82 0.02
N TRP A 123 -20.55 5.83 0.15
CA TRP A 123 -19.10 6.03 0.26
C TRP A 123 -18.39 6.01 -1.10
N ARG A 124 -19.09 5.69 -2.20
CA ARG A 124 -18.52 5.73 -3.55
C ARG A 124 -18.03 7.13 -3.93
N PRO A 125 -18.76 8.23 -3.66
CA PRO A 125 -18.26 9.57 -3.96
C PRO A 125 -16.94 9.88 -3.25
N LEU A 126 -16.76 9.43 -2.01
CA LEU A 126 -15.51 9.61 -1.28
C LEU A 126 -14.35 8.86 -1.95
N ALA A 127 -14.57 7.59 -2.33
CA ALA A 127 -13.57 6.80 -3.03
C ALA A 127 -13.21 7.41 -4.41
N TRP A 128 -14.21 7.91 -5.14
CA TRP A 128 -13.99 8.64 -6.39
C TRP A 128 -13.23 9.93 -6.17
N LEU A 129 -13.61 10.72 -5.16
CA LEU A 129 -12.95 11.97 -4.83
C LEU A 129 -11.47 11.75 -4.50
N THR A 130 -11.13 10.70 -3.74
CA THR A 130 -9.72 10.31 -3.51
C THR A 130 -9.03 9.88 -4.80
N ALA A 131 -9.67 9.02 -5.60
CA ALA A 131 -9.07 8.53 -6.84
C ALA A 131 -8.81 9.67 -7.83
N LEU A 132 -9.79 10.54 -8.05
CA LEU A 132 -9.67 11.68 -8.94
C LEU A 132 -8.65 12.70 -8.42
N SER A 133 -8.71 13.08 -7.13
CA SER A 133 -7.77 14.07 -6.60
C SER A 133 -6.33 13.59 -6.72
N LEU A 134 -6.04 12.34 -6.35
CA LEU A 134 -4.70 11.78 -6.48
C LEU A 134 -4.28 11.56 -7.93
N THR A 135 -5.20 11.20 -8.82
CA THR A 135 -4.90 11.11 -10.25
C THR A 135 -4.50 12.48 -10.79
N VAL A 136 -5.23 13.53 -10.43
CA VAL A 136 -4.89 14.91 -10.85
C VAL A 136 -3.55 15.34 -10.25
N ILE A 137 -3.31 15.13 -8.94
CA ILE A 137 -2.02 15.45 -8.31
C ILE A 137 -0.87 14.68 -9.00
N THR A 138 -1.08 13.40 -9.29
CA THR A 138 -0.08 12.55 -9.96
C THR A 138 0.23 13.07 -11.37
N VAL A 139 -0.80 13.44 -12.15
CA VAL A 139 -0.62 14.01 -13.48
C VAL A 139 0.11 15.36 -13.41
N LEU A 140 -0.27 16.23 -12.47
CA LEU A 140 0.40 17.52 -12.27
C LEU A 140 1.87 17.34 -11.85
N GLY A 141 2.16 16.37 -10.98
CA GLY A 141 3.54 16.01 -10.62
C GLY A 141 4.34 15.42 -11.79
N ALA A 142 3.69 14.68 -12.68
CA ALA A 142 4.32 14.11 -13.88
C ALA A 142 4.65 15.17 -14.94
N VAL A 143 3.88 16.26 -15.02
CA VAL A 143 4.13 17.40 -15.93
C VAL A 143 4.79 18.58 -15.23
N ASN A 144 5.35 18.38 -14.03
CA ASN A 144 6.14 19.38 -13.33
C ASN A 144 7.28 19.86 -14.26
N PRO A 145 7.50 21.17 -14.43
CA PRO A 145 8.49 21.69 -15.39
C PRO A 145 9.93 21.22 -15.12
N THR A 146 10.26 20.86 -13.87
CA THR A 146 11.61 20.45 -13.50
C THR A 146 11.61 19.12 -12.74
N ILE A 147 12.63 18.31 -13.00
CA ILE A 147 12.91 17.07 -12.27
C ILE A 147 14.10 17.35 -11.35
N LYS A 148 13.89 17.29 -10.04
CA LYS A 148 14.96 17.39 -9.04
C LYS A 148 15.62 16.03 -8.91
N LEU A 149 16.92 15.93 -9.18
CA LEU A 149 17.71 14.74 -8.90
C LEU A 149 18.02 14.71 -7.40
N GLN A 150 17.38 13.79 -6.67
CA GLN A 150 17.38 13.75 -5.20
C GLN A 150 18.79 13.85 -4.58
N ASP A 151 19.79 13.20 -5.16
CA ASP A 151 21.12 13.09 -4.54
C ASP A 151 22.16 14.11 -5.04
N ILE A 152 21.87 14.84 -6.13
CA ILE A 152 22.85 15.72 -6.79
C ILE A 152 22.49 17.20 -6.63
N ASN A 153 21.39 17.51 -5.93
CA ASN A 153 20.86 18.87 -5.75
C ASN A 153 20.84 19.68 -7.05
N TYR A 154 20.56 18.97 -8.16
CA TYR A 154 20.60 19.46 -9.52
C TYR A 154 19.26 19.18 -10.17
N SER A 155 18.71 20.18 -10.86
CA SER A 155 17.42 20.09 -11.52
C SER A 155 17.62 20.04 -13.03
N VAL A 156 16.90 19.12 -13.68
CA VAL A 156 16.86 18.99 -15.14
C VAL A 156 15.48 19.41 -15.63
N ALA A 157 15.39 19.98 -16.83
CA ALA A 157 14.12 20.24 -17.47
C ALA A 157 13.36 18.92 -17.70
N ASN A 158 12.07 18.89 -17.34
CA ASN A 158 11.22 17.76 -17.63
C ASN A 158 10.83 17.78 -19.12
N PRO A 159 11.12 16.73 -19.91
CA PRO A 159 10.75 16.68 -21.34
C PRO A 159 9.25 16.82 -21.60
N VAL A 160 8.42 16.43 -20.64
CA VAL A 160 6.95 16.56 -20.69
C VAL A 160 6.43 17.64 -19.73
N GLY A 161 7.33 18.52 -19.27
CA GLY A 161 7.04 19.58 -18.32
C GLY A 161 6.22 20.71 -18.95
N ILE A 162 5.31 21.27 -18.17
CA ILE A 162 4.49 22.42 -18.57
C ILE A 162 4.78 23.57 -17.59
N GLU A 163 5.41 24.64 -18.08
CA GLU A 163 5.80 25.80 -17.24
C GLU A 163 4.60 26.42 -16.51
N ALA A 164 3.44 26.49 -17.18
CA ALA A 164 2.21 27.05 -16.60
C ALA A 164 1.65 26.26 -15.41
N VAL A 165 2.03 24.99 -15.24
CA VAL A 165 1.58 24.15 -14.11
C VAL A 165 2.38 24.46 -12.84
N GLY A 166 3.67 24.73 -12.98
CA GLY A 166 4.59 24.92 -11.85
C GLY A 166 4.76 23.68 -10.96
N ASN A 167 5.31 23.85 -9.76
CA ASN A 167 5.40 22.78 -8.78
C ASN A 167 4.05 22.57 -8.09
N VAL A 168 3.47 21.38 -8.21
CA VAL A 168 2.17 21.06 -7.61
C VAL A 168 2.16 21.28 -6.09
N GLU A 169 3.25 20.96 -5.39
CA GLU A 169 3.34 21.09 -3.93
C GLU A 169 3.34 22.54 -3.44
N GLU A 170 3.82 23.46 -4.27
CA GLU A 170 3.91 24.89 -3.96
C GLU A 170 2.74 25.69 -4.56
N SER A 171 1.96 25.07 -5.45
CA SER A 171 0.87 25.73 -6.17
C SER A 171 -0.42 25.82 -5.33
N PRO A 172 -1.24 26.89 -5.50
CA PRO A 172 -2.57 26.97 -4.87
C PRO A 172 -3.52 25.84 -5.29
N VAL A 173 -3.39 25.37 -6.53
CA VAL A 173 -4.20 24.25 -7.07
C VAL A 173 -3.84 22.94 -6.35
N GLY A 174 -2.55 22.64 -6.22
CA GLY A 174 -2.10 21.47 -5.48
C GLY A 174 -2.50 21.54 -4.01
N ALA A 175 -2.35 22.71 -3.36
CA ALA A 175 -2.82 22.91 -2.00
C ALA A 175 -4.32 22.58 -1.85
N ALA A 176 -5.16 23.05 -2.78
CA ALA A 176 -6.59 22.70 -2.79
C ALA A 176 -6.82 21.19 -2.98
N LEU A 177 -6.08 20.53 -3.86
CA LEU A 177 -6.18 19.07 -4.07
C LEU A 177 -5.72 18.26 -2.85
N PHE A 178 -4.68 18.71 -2.15
CA PHE A 178 -4.23 18.11 -0.89
C PHE A 178 -5.26 18.30 0.22
N VAL A 179 -5.93 19.46 0.30
CA VAL A 179 -7.06 19.67 1.22
C VAL A 179 -8.20 18.69 0.91
N VAL A 180 -8.55 18.54 -0.37
CA VAL A 180 -9.56 17.57 -0.82
C VAL A 180 -9.17 16.14 -0.43
N PHE A 181 -7.90 15.75 -0.63
CA PHE A 181 -7.37 14.46 -0.18
C PHE A 181 -7.40 14.30 1.35
N GLY A 182 -7.08 15.36 2.10
CA GLY A 182 -7.15 15.38 3.57
C GLY A 182 -8.57 15.18 4.08
N VAL A 183 -9.55 15.88 3.49
CA VAL A 183 -10.99 15.67 3.78
C VAL A 183 -11.39 14.23 3.45
N ALA A 184 -10.89 13.68 2.34
CA ALA A 184 -11.17 12.30 1.96
C ALA A 184 -10.63 11.30 2.99
N SER A 185 -9.42 11.55 3.48
CA SER A 185 -8.75 10.74 4.50
C SER A 185 -9.51 10.76 5.83
N VAL A 186 -9.99 11.93 6.26
CA VAL A 186 -10.88 12.06 7.43
C VAL A 186 -12.19 11.28 7.21
N GLY A 187 -12.77 11.37 6.02
CA GLY A 187 -13.93 10.57 5.64
C GLY A 187 -13.67 9.07 5.72
N ALA A 188 -12.48 8.61 5.32
CA ALA A 188 -12.11 7.20 5.36
C ALA A 188 -11.99 6.67 6.80
N VAL A 189 -11.41 7.48 7.70
CA VAL A 189 -11.42 7.22 9.14
C VAL A 189 -12.86 7.17 9.66
N ALA A 190 -13.72 8.12 9.28
CA ALA A 190 -15.12 8.13 9.69
C ALA A 190 -15.88 6.87 9.21
N SER A 191 -15.63 6.41 7.98
CA SER A 191 -16.16 5.14 7.46
C SER A 191 -15.75 3.96 8.34
N LEU A 192 -14.47 3.88 8.71
CA LEU A 192 -13.95 2.83 9.57
C LEU A 192 -14.58 2.88 10.97
N VAL A 193 -14.72 4.07 11.56
CA VAL A 193 -15.36 4.26 12.87
C VAL A 193 -16.84 3.86 12.82
N ILE A 194 -17.57 4.25 11.78
CA ILE A 194 -18.99 3.87 11.62
C ILE A 194 -19.10 2.35 11.45
N ARG A 195 -18.20 1.73 10.66
CA ARG A 195 -18.13 0.28 10.49
C ARG A 195 -17.86 -0.42 11.83
N PHE A 196 -16.90 0.09 12.60
CA PHE A 196 -16.58 -0.41 13.94
C PHE A 196 -17.77 -0.34 14.89
N ARG A 197 -18.50 0.77 14.92
CA ARG A 197 -19.70 0.95 15.76
C ARG A 197 -20.84 -0.01 15.40
N ARG A 198 -20.94 -0.40 14.12
CA ARG A 198 -21.96 -1.33 13.62
C ARG A 198 -21.55 -2.80 13.73
N SER A 199 -20.25 -3.09 13.74
CA SER A 199 -19.71 -4.44 13.77
C SER A 199 -19.98 -5.17 15.09
N ARG A 200 -20.19 -6.48 15.00
CA ARG A 200 -20.31 -7.40 16.14
C ARG A 200 -19.47 -8.66 15.88
N GLY A 201 -19.18 -9.43 16.92
CA GLY A 201 -18.44 -10.69 16.81
C GLY A 201 -17.05 -10.52 16.20
N GLU A 202 -16.73 -11.36 15.21
CA GLU A 202 -15.40 -11.44 14.59
C GLU A 202 -15.00 -10.20 13.81
N GLU A 203 -15.93 -9.58 13.07
CA GLU A 203 -15.65 -8.36 12.29
C GLU A 203 -15.12 -7.24 13.18
N ARG A 204 -15.66 -7.12 14.41
CA ARG A 204 -15.19 -6.13 15.38
C ARG A 204 -13.75 -6.41 15.82
N GLN A 205 -13.38 -7.67 15.98
CA GLN A 205 -11.99 -8.04 16.32
C GLN A 205 -11.04 -7.74 15.16
N GLN A 206 -11.43 -8.05 13.92
CA GLN A 206 -10.65 -7.71 12.73
C GLN A 206 -10.36 -6.21 12.66
N LEU A 207 -11.38 -5.38 12.90
CA LEU A 207 -11.25 -3.93 12.92
C LEU A 207 -10.35 -3.44 14.06
N LYS A 208 -10.38 -4.05 15.25
CA LYS A 208 -9.48 -3.66 16.35
C LYS A 208 -8.02 -3.85 15.98
N TRP A 209 -7.65 -5.03 15.49
CA TRP A 209 -6.26 -5.35 15.15
C TRP A 209 -5.73 -4.41 14.06
N PHE A 210 -6.52 -4.20 13.01
CA PHE A 210 -6.13 -3.33 11.91
C PHE A 210 -6.06 -1.85 12.34
N THR A 211 -7.05 -1.36 13.09
CA THR A 211 -7.05 0.05 13.55
C THR A 211 -5.91 0.32 14.52
N PHE A 212 -5.60 -0.63 15.42
CA PHE A 212 -4.47 -0.51 16.33
C PHE A 212 -3.15 -0.44 15.58
N ALA A 213 -2.92 -1.34 14.62
CA ALA A 213 -1.73 -1.32 13.78
C ALA A 213 -1.64 -0.03 12.94
N GLY A 214 -2.75 0.42 12.35
CA GLY A 214 -2.79 1.65 11.56
C GLY A 214 -2.60 2.93 12.37
N ALA A 215 -3.07 2.97 13.62
CA ALA A 215 -2.89 4.13 14.49
C ALA A 215 -1.41 4.41 14.82
N LEU A 216 -0.56 3.38 14.82
CA LEU A 216 0.88 3.55 15.01
C LEU A 216 1.53 4.33 13.86
N LEU A 217 0.96 4.31 12.65
CA LEU A 217 1.46 5.12 11.53
C LEU A 217 1.36 6.62 11.82
N LEU A 218 0.41 7.05 12.65
CA LEU A 218 0.24 8.46 13.03
C LEU A 218 1.36 8.96 13.94
N ILE A 219 2.13 8.05 14.53
CA ILE A 219 3.28 8.37 15.39
C ILE A 219 4.53 8.58 14.56
N LEU A 220 4.60 8.06 13.32
CA LEU A 220 5.79 8.15 12.48
C LEU A 220 6.27 9.59 12.24
N PRO A 221 5.41 10.59 11.97
CA PRO A 221 5.88 11.98 11.83
C PRO A 221 6.50 12.57 13.10
N LEU A 222 6.24 11.98 14.27
CA LEU A 222 6.83 12.43 15.54
C LEU A 222 8.26 11.91 15.72
N SER A 223 8.70 10.93 14.92
CA SER A 223 10.06 10.38 15.01
C SER A 223 11.10 11.43 14.67
N ASP A 224 10.78 12.38 13.80
CA ASP A 224 11.69 13.47 13.38
C ASP A 224 12.13 14.37 14.55
N PHE A 225 11.44 14.31 15.70
CA PHE A 225 11.79 15.05 16.91
C PHE A 225 12.58 14.21 17.93
N ILE A 226 12.93 12.97 17.61
CA ILE A 226 13.58 12.02 18.51
C ILE A 226 14.93 11.62 17.92
N PRO A 227 16.07 11.87 18.60
CA PRO A 227 17.41 11.52 18.09
C PRO A 227 17.59 10.01 17.79
N LEU A 228 16.80 9.15 18.45
CA LEU A 228 16.80 7.70 18.19
C LEU A 228 16.26 7.35 16.78
N ALA A 229 15.46 8.22 16.16
CA ALA A 229 14.89 7.95 14.85
C ALA A 229 15.93 7.87 13.74
N GLU A 230 17.03 8.62 13.86
CA GLU A 230 18.16 8.59 12.91
C GLU A 230 19.11 7.40 13.14
N SER A 231 18.83 6.55 14.13
CA SER A 231 19.65 5.37 14.43
C SER A 231 19.22 4.15 13.61
N LEU A 232 20.11 3.15 13.51
CA LEU A 232 19.81 1.84 12.93
C LEU A 232 18.53 1.22 13.52
N LEU A 233 18.31 1.42 14.82
CA LEU A 233 17.13 0.94 15.51
C LEU A 233 15.88 1.72 15.11
N GLY A 234 16.00 3.05 14.95
CA GLY A 234 14.92 3.91 14.45
C GLY A 234 14.44 3.48 13.07
N ASP A 235 15.37 3.30 12.13
CA ASP A 235 15.09 2.81 10.78
C ASP A 235 14.38 1.46 10.80
N PHE A 236 14.89 0.52 11.59
CA PHE A 236 14.29 -0.82 11.71
C PHE A 236 12.86 -0.75 12.26
N LEU A 237 12.65 0.03 13.33
CA LEU A 237 11.34 0.23 13.93
C LEU A 237 10.37 0.90 12.97
N PHE A 238 10.83 1.87 12.16
CA PHE A 238 10.03 2.48 11.11
C PHE A 238 9.50 1.42 10.13
N GLY A 239 10.39 0.56 9.61
CA GLY A 239 10.00 -0.53 8.71
C GLY A 239 8.99 -1.50 9.34
N VAL A 240 9.19 -1.85 10.62
CA VAL A 240 8.26 -2.69 11.37
C VAL A 240 6.89 -2.04 11.49
N VAL A 241 6.83 -0.77 11.89
CA VAL A 241 5.56 -0.05 12.06
C VAL A 241 4.79 0.07 10.74
N VAL A 242 5.48 0.31 9.62
CA VAL A 242 4.85 0.32 8.28
C VAL A 242 4.38 -1.08 7.85
N ALA A 243 5.05 -2.15 8.26
CA ALA A 243 4.66 -3.54 7.98
C ALA A 243 3.48 -4.05 8.84
N LEU A 244 3.21 -3.44 10.01
CA LEU A 244 2.16 -3.91 10.92
C LEU A 244 0.75 -3.87 10.31
N PRO A 245 0.29 -2.79 9.65
CA PRO A 245 -1.04 -2.73 9.06
C PRO A 245 -1.36 -3.86 8.06
N PRO A 246 -0.53 -4.16 7.04
CA PRO A 246 -0.83 -5.26 6.14
C PRO A 246 -0.78 -6.60 6.88
N VAL A 247 0.19 -6.85 7.77
CA VAL A 247 0.26 -8.11 8.53
C VAL A 247 -0.97 -8.31 9.40
N ALA A 248 -1.38 -7.29 10.15
CA ALA A 248 -2.59 -7.33 10.97
C ALA A 248 -3.85 -7.58 10.12
N ALA A 249 -3.96 -6.91 8.98
CA ALA A 249 -5.06 -7.12 8.04
C ALA A 249 -5.06 -8.53 7.44
N GLY A 250 -3.89 -9.06 7.07
CA GLY A 250 -3.73 -10.42 6.57
C GLY A 250 -4.18 -11.47 7.59
N ILE A 251 -3.71 -11.35 8.83
CA ILE A 251 -4.15 -12.21 9.94
C ILE A 251 -5.66 -12.07 10.15
N ALA A 252 -6.18 -10.84 10.18
CA ALA A 252 -7.60 -10.58 10.38
C ALA A 252 -8.49 -11.19 9.26
N ILE A 253 -8.08 -11.06 8.00
CA ILE A 253 -8.88 -11.54 6.86
C ILE A 253 -8.76 -13.05 6.68
N LEU A 254 -7.55 -13.61 6.86
CA LEU A 254 -7.27 -15.01 6.58
C LEU A 254 -7.58 -15.94 7.76
N ARG A 255 -7.35 -15.51 9.01
CA ARG A 255 -7.55 -16.36 10.20
C ARG A 255 -9.02 -16.52 10.55
N TYR A 256 -9.78 -15.43 10.58
CA TYR A 256 -11.16 -15.45 11.06
C TYR A 256 -12.12 -16.12 10.07
N ARG A 257 -11.83 -16.08 8.76
CA ARG A 257 -12.60 -16.84 7.76
C ARG A 257 -12.19 -18.31 7.61
N LEU A 258 -11.08 -18.75 8.20
CA LEU A 258 -10.73 -20.18 8.22
C LEU A 258 -11.71 -20.95 9.11
N TYR A 259 -12.12 -20.36 10.24
CA TYR A 259 -13.14 -20.95 11.11
C TYR A 259 -14.51 -21.10 10.43
N ASP A 260 -14.89 -20.16 9.55
CA ASP A 260 -16.13 -20.27 8.76
C ASP A 260 -16.09 -21.47 7.80
N ILE A 261 -14.93 -21.75 7.18
CA ILE A 261 -14.76 -22.89 6.27
C ILE A 261 -14.79 -24.20 7.06
N ASP A 262 -14.08 -24.28 8.19
CA ASP A 262 -14.11 -25.47 9.05
C ASP A 262 -15.51 -25.77 9.59
N LEU A 263 -16.31 -24.73 9.89
CA LEU A 263 -17.69 -24.89 10.33
C LEU A 263 -18.62 -25.41 9.22
N ILE A 264 -18.42 -24.95 7.97
CA ILE A 264 -19.20 -25.42 6.81
C ILE A 264 -18.79 -26.84 6.41
N ILE A 265 -17.50 -27.18 6.47
CA ILE A 265 -17.00 -28.54 6.24
C ILE A 265 -17.54 -29.49 7.31
N ASN A 266 -17.51 -29.11 8.59
CA ASN A 266 -18.13 -29.93 9.63
C ASN A 266 -19.63 -30.10 9.41
N ARG A 267 -20.36 -29.05 9.01
CA ARG A 267 -21.79 -29.16 8.72
C ARG A 267 -22.07 -30.06 7.51
N THR A 268 -21.30 -29.96 6.44
CA THR A 268 -21.48 -30.82 5.26
C THR A 268 -21.07 -32.27 5.52
N LEU A 269 -20.03 -32.51 6.32
CA LEU A 269 -19.67 -33.86 6.78
C LEU A 269 -20.72 -34.44 7.73
N VAL A 270 -21.20 -33.66 8.70
CA VAL A 270 -22.24 -34.09 9.64
C VAL A 270 -23.55 -34.34 8.91
N TYR A 271 -23.99 -33.43 8.03
CA TYR A 271 -25.20 -33.64 7.23
C TYR A 271 -25.02 -34.78 6.23
N GLY A 272 -23.87 -34.88 5.56
CA GLY A 272 -23.56 -36.01 4.66
C GLY A 272 -23.59 -37.35 5.39
N ALA A 273 -23.00 -37.42 6.59
CA ALA A 273 -23.06 -38.61 7.44
C ALA A 273 -24.49 -38.90 7.93
N LEU A 274 -25.25 -37.88 8.33
CA LEU A 274 -26.64 -38.04 8.77
C LEU A 274 -27.53 -38.54 7.62
N THR A 275 -27.36 -38.00 6.41
CA THR A 275 -28.07 -38.42 5.20
C THR A 275 -27.69 -39.85 4.80
N ALA A 276 -26.41 -40.23 4.91
CA ALA A 276 -25.96 -41.60 4.64
C ALA A 276 -26.55 -42.61 5.63
N VAL A 277 -26.62 -42.25 6.92
CA VAL A 277 -27.25 -43.07 7.96
C VAL A 277 -28.76 -43.17 7.73
N LEU A 278 -29.45 -42.05 7.49
CA LEU A 278 -30.89 -42.04 7.22
C LEU A 278 -31.26 -42.77 5.93
N GLY A 279 -30.47 -42.61 4.86
CA GLY A 279 -30.66 -43.32 3.60
C GLY A 279 -30.47 -44.84 3.72
N ARG A 280 -29.70 -45.30 4.71
CA ARG A 280 -29.55 -46.73 5.02
C ARG A 280 -30.80 -47.32 5.70
N PHE A 281 -31.59 -46.49 6.40
CA PHE A 281 -32.81 -46.94 7.09
C PHE A 281 -34.08 -46.89 6.24
N THR A 282 -34.05 -46.23 5.08
CA THR A 282 -35.20 -46.10 4.18
C THR A 282 -35.18 -47.06 2.99
N SER A 283 -34.25 -48.02 2.94
CA SER A 283 -34.27 -49.12 1.96
C SER A 283 -35.51 -49.99 2.19
N PRO A 284 -36.54 -49.94 1.33
CA PRO A 284 -37.67 -50.85 1.45
C PRO A 284 -37.21 -52.26 1.04
N SER A 285 -37.36 -53.20 1.95
CA SER A 285 -37.18 -54.64 1.75
C SER A 285 -38.19 -55.21 0.76
#